data_AF-A0A6B2D8Z4-F1
#
_entry.id   AF-A0A6B2D8Z4-F1
#
_cell.length_a   1.000
_cell.length_b   1.000
_cell.length_c   1.000
_cell.angle_alpha   90.00
_cell.angle_beta   90.00
_cell.angle_gamma   90.00
#
_symmetry.space_group_name_H-M   'P 1'
#
loop_
_entity.id
_entity.type
_entity.pdbx_description
1 polymer ?
#
loop_
_entity_poly.entity_id
_entity_poly.type
_entity_poly.pdbx_seq_one_letter_code
_entity_poly.pdbx_strand_id
1 'polypeptide(L)'
;AVAAVATYGVLTVDAEAKPSAATRLVPVAACGLAGIAVLVSVFSPEMLDRVRDWRANGTQLAEIGGWLGEYLPPGSVVSGSAPGALAAHSGQLLIIDVLGRTDDHIAREGRHEGGVSTDYDYVVNGRRPTVAVPGDRGYADRQHCAIDPVYAGQYEVATFRRVGTPYWVAVYPRAEQAKSVVADLDKGPDFRYVPCPS
;
A
#
# COMPACT_ATOMS: atom_id res chain seq x y z
N ALA A 1 -15.74 -1.86 -14.84
CA ALA A 1 -14.73 -1.92 -15.91
C ALA A 1 -14.52 -0.49 -16.42
N VAL A 2 -13.38 0.12 -16.11
CA VAL A 2 -13.01 1.43 -16.68
C VAL A 2 -12.41 1.14 -18.05
N ALA A 3 -13.06 1.60 -19.11
CA ALA A 3 -12.56 1.46 -20.47
C ALA A 3 -11.22 2.20 -20.58
N ALA A 4 -10.13 1.45 -20.69
CA ALA A 4 -8.83 1.98 -21.08
C ALA A 4 -8.95 2.46 -22.53
N VAL A 5 -9.11 3.77 -22.73
CA VAL A 5 -8.93 4.39 -24.04
C VAL A 5 -7.43 4.36 -24.31
N ALA A 6 -6.99 3.31 -25.01
CA ALA A 6 -5.65 3.17 -25.51
C ALA A 6 -5.38 4.28 -26.54
N THR A 7 -4.77 5.38 -26.12
CA THR A 7 -4.07 6.29 -27.03
C THR A 7 -2.70 5.70 -27.33
N TYR A 8 -2.67 4.60 -28.08
CA TYR A 8 -1.47 4.07 -28.70
C TYR A 8 -1.72 3.93 -30.20
N GLY A 9 -1.10 4.83 -30.95
CA GLY A 9 -0.96 4.77 -32.40
C GLY A 9 -0.32 6.09 -32.85
N VAL A 10 0.84 6.15 -33.50
CA VAL A 10 1.71 5.16 -34.12
C VAL A 10 3.11 5.80 -34.12
N LEU A 11 4.09 5.19 -33.46
CA LEU A 11 5.51 5.54 -33.64
C LEU A 11 6.11 4.63 -34.71
N THR A 12 5.85 4.91 -35.98
CA THR A 12 6.70 4.51 -37.12
C THR A 12 6.28 5.29 -38.36
N VAL A 13 6.75 6.52 -38.53
CA VAL A 13 6.95 7.10 -39.87
C VAL A 13 8.16 8.04 -39.80
N ASP A 14 9.32 7.54 -40.25
CA ASP A 14 10.34 8.41 -40.85
C ASP A 14 9.75 9.00 -42.12
N ALA A 15 9.36 10.27 -42.08
CA ALA A 15 9.23 11.14 -43.26
C ALA A 15 9.07 12.59 -42.80
N GLU A 16 9.90 13.46 -43.33
CA GLU A 16 9.76 14.92 -43.26
C GLU A 16 8.31 15.35 -43.51
N ALA A 17 7.62 15.82 -42.47
CA ALA A 17 6.31 16.45 -42.62
C ALA A 17 6.21 17.66 -41.69
N LYS A 18 6.00 18.83 -42.30
CA LYS A 18 5.63 20.09 -41.64
C LYS A 18 4.56 19.84 -40.56
N PRO A 19 4.66 20.47 -39.37
CA PRO A 19 3.67 20.27 -38.31
C PRO A 19 2.33 20.82 -38.78
N SER A 20 1.43 19.91 -39.18
CA SER A 20 0.07 20.28 -39.60
C SER A 20 -0.77 20.65 -38.38
N ALA A 21 -1.77 21.52 -38.57
CA ALA A 21 -2.67 22.00 -37.52
C ALA A 21 -3.38 20.86 -36.75
N ALA A 22 -3.45 19.65 -37.32
CA ALA A 22 -4.00 18.46 -36.67
C ALA A 22 -3.24 18.08 -35.39
N THR A 23 -1.92 18.30 -35.32
CA THR A 23 -1.09 17.97 -34.15
C THR A 23 -1.34 18.92 -32.97
N ARG A 24 -1.87 20.12 -33.23
CA ARG A 24 -2.21 21.12 -32.17
C ARG A 24 -3.59 20.92 -31.55
N LEU A 25 -4.48 20.16 -32.19
CA LEU A 25 -5.81 19.85 -31.65
C LEU A 25 -5.79 18.71 -30.65
N VAL A 26 -4.82 17.80 -30.76
CA VAL A 26 -4.63 16.67 -29.84
C VAL A 26 -4.50 17.12 -28.37
N PRO A 27 -3.63 18.09 -28.01
CA PRO A 27 -3.53 18.54 -26.62
C PRO A 27 -4.81 19.23 -26.12
N VAL A 28 -5.51 19.98 -26.97
CA VAL A 28 -6.78 20.65 -26.58
C VAL A 28 -7.87 19.61 -26.32
N ALA A 29 -7.99 18.61 -27.19
CA ALA A 29 -8.95 17.52 -27.01
C ALA A 29 -8.61 16.65 -25.78
N ALA A 30 -7.32 16.34 -25.55
CA ALA A 30 -6.87 15.62 -24.36
C ALA A 30 -7.16 16.39 -23.07
N CYS A 31 -6.87 17.69 -23.03
CA CYS A 31 -7.20 18.55 -21.88
C CYS A 31 -8.72 18.67 -21.68
N GLY A 32 -9.50 18.78 -22.76
CA GLY A 32 -10.96 18.81 -22.69
C GLY A 32 -11.55 17.51 -22.14
N LEU A 33 -11.08 16.36 -22.63
CA LEU A 33 -11.49 15.04 -22.15
C LEU A 33 -11.04 14.78 -20.70
N ALA A 34 -9.84 15.20 -20.33
CA ALA A 34 -9.38 15.14 -18.93
C ALA A 34 -10.24 16.03 -18.04
N GLY A 35 -10.58 17.25 -18.47
CA GLY A 35 -11.48 18.15 -17.75
C GLY A 35 -12.88 17.56 -17.58
N ILE A 36 -13.44 16.94 -18.62
CA ILE A 36 -14.72 16.23 -18.57
C ILE A 36 -14.64 15.01 -17.65
N ALA A 37 -13.57 14.22 -17.70
CA ALA A 37 -13.37 13.08 -16.82
C ALA A 37 -13.27 13.50 -15.35
N VAL A 38 -12.58 14.60 -15.05
CA VAL A 38 -12.54 15.20 -13.70
C VAL A 38 -13.94 15.66 -13.28
N LEU A 39 -14.67 16.38 -14.14
CA LEU A 39 -16.04 16.82 -13.85
C LEU A 39 -16.95 15.62 -13.56
N VAL A 40 -16.96 14.60 -14.43
CA VAL A 40 -17.75 13.37 -14.24
C VAL A 40 -17.36 12.64 -12.95
N SER A 41 -16.07 12.62 -12.60
CA SER A 41 -15.59 11.99 -11.36
C SER A 41 -16.06 12.75 -10.11
N VAL A 42 -16.15 14.08 -10.17
CA VAL A 42 -16.64 14.92 -9.06
C VAL A 42 -18.17 14.84 -8.93
N PHE A 43 -18.89 14.72 -10.04
CA PHE A 43 -20.36 14.61 -10.04
C PHE A 43 -20.88 13.16 -9.94
N SER A 44 -19.98 12.17 -9.91
CA SER A 44 -20.31 10.78 -9.57
C SER A 44 -20.07 10.55 -8.07
N PRO A 45 -21.13 10.37 -7.26
CA PRO A 45 -21.00 10.16 -5.81
C PRO A 45 -20.08 8.98 -5.49
N GLU A 46 -20.21 7.87 -6.22
CA GLU A 46 -19.40 6.66 -6.00
C GLU A 46 -17.90 6.87 -6.25
N MET A 47 -17.54 7.65 -7.28
CA MET A 47 -16.13 7.95 -7.58
C MET A 47 -15.54 8.89 -6.54
N LEU A 48 -16.30 9.91 -6.12
CA LEU A 48 -15.90 10.84 -5.09
C LEU A 48 -15.70 10.13 -3.74
N ASP A 49 -16.62 9.24 -3.37
CA ASP A 49 -16.53 8.45 -2.14
C ASP A 49 -15.31 7.52 -2.19
N ARG A 50 -15.05 6.86 -3.32
CA ARG A 50 -13.84 6.04 -3.50
C ARG A 50 -12.56 6.85 -3.34
N VAL A 51 -12.49 8.07 -3.86
CA VAL A 51 -11.30 8.94 -3.71
C VAL A 51 -11.12 9.37 -2.25
N ARG A 52 -12.23 9.68 -1.55
CA ARG A 52 -12.21 10.03 -0.13
C ARG A 52 -11.76 8.85 0.72
N ASP A 53 -12.29 7.66 0.48
CA ASP A 53 -11.91 6.43 1.17
C ASP A 53 -10.44 6.10 0.91
N TRP A 54 -9.98 6.21 -0.33
CA TRP A 54 -8.57 6.02 -0.67
C TRP A 54 -7.66 7.01 0.06
N ARG A 55 -8.05 8.28 0.12
CA ARG A 55 -7.30 9.30 0.86
C ARG A 55 -7.31 9.02 2.37
N ALA A 56 -8.46 8.65 2.92
CA ALA A 56 -8.60 8.31 4.33
C ALA A 56 -7.71 7.10 4.70
N ASN A 57 -7.76 6.04 3.89
CA ASN A 57 -6.89 4.87 4.03
C ASN A 57 -5.41 5.26 3.95
N GLY A 58 -5.04 6.12 3.01
CA GLY A 58 -3.68 6.64 2.88
C GLY A 58 -3.20 7.39 4.14
N THR A 59 -4.06 8.24 4.72
CA THR A 59 -3.75 8.94 5.98
C THR A 59 -3.60 7.95 7.14
N GLN A 60 -4.48 6.96 7.26
CA GLN A 60 -4.41 5.95 8.31
C GLN A 60 -3.14 5.10 8.17
N LEU A 61 -2.78 4.68 6.95
CA LEU A 61 -1.53 3.96 6.68
C LEU A 61 -0.30 4.81 6.97
N ALA A 62 -0.34 6.12 6.69
CA ALA A 62 0.75 7.03 7.04
C ALA A 62 0.90 7.15 8.57
N GLU A 63 -0.19 7.19 9.33
CA GLU A 63 -0.17 7.17 10.80
C GLU A 63 0.39 5.84 11.33
N ILE A 64 -0.02 4.70 10.76
CA ILE A 64 0.57 3.38 11.06
C ILE A 64 2.07 3.39 10.76
N GLY A 65 2.47 3.89 9.60
CA GLY A 65 3.86 4.01 9.18
C GLY A 65 4.70 4.85 10.15
N GLY A 66 4.17 5.98 10.61
CA GLY A 66 4.80 6.83 11.62
C GLY A 66 4.96 6.13 12.97
N TRP A 67 3.91 5.46 13.43
CA TRP A 67 3.99 4.64 14.65
C TRP A 67 5.03 3.52 14.55
N LEU A 68 5.07 2.79 13.43
CA LEU A 68 6.11 1.78 13.20
C LEU A 68 7.51 2.43 13.17
N GLY A 69 7.66 3.58 12.52
CA GLY A 69 8.93 4.29 12.38
C GLY A 69 9.52 4.77 13.71
N GLU A 70 8.66 5.20 14.62
CA GLU A 70 9.06 5.71 15.93
C GLU A 70 9.39 4.59 16.92
N TYR A 71 8.65 3.48 16.88
CA TYR A 71 8.69 2.46 17.93
C TYR A 71 9.38 1.16 17.54
N LEU A 72 9.63 0.89 16.26
CA LEU A 72 10.43 -0.27 15.89
C LEU A 72 11.93 -0.04 16.14
N PRO A 73 12.69 -1.10 16.48
CA PRO A 73 14.15 -1.00 16.59
C PRO A 73 14.78 -0.47 15.30
N PRO A 74 15.86 0.35 15.39
CA PRO A 74 16.60 0.78 14.21
C PRO A 74 17.06 -0.39 13.34
N GLY A 75 16.94 -0.24 12.02
CA GLY A 75 17.26 -1.31 11.07
C GLY A 75 16.13 -2.35 10.87
N SER A 76 14.99 -2.17 11.54
CA SER A 76 13.80 -2.98 11.26
C SER A 76 13.33 -2.82 9.82
N VAL A 77 12.82 -3.92 9.26
CA VAL A 77 12.26 -3.96 7.91
C VAL A 77 10.76 -4.22 8.02
N VAL A 78 9.97 -3.43 7.32
CA VAL A 78 8.51 -3.59 7.24
C VAL A 78 8.14 -4.10 5.86
N SER A 79 7.12 -4.95 5.75
CA SER A 79 6.51 -5.27 4.46
C SER A 79 5.04 -4.86 4.44
N GLY A 80 4.52 -4.47 3.28
CA GLY A 80 3.11 -4.11 3.11
C GLY A 80 2.74 -3.89 1.64
N SER A 81 1.44 -3.88 1.32
CA SER A 81 0.94 -3.71 -0.05
C SER A 81 0.68 -2.26 -0.47
N ALA A 82 0.86 -1.31 0.45
CA ALA A 82 0.76 0.12 0.23
C ALA A 82 2.03 0.84 0.71
N PRO A 83 3.22 0.50 0.15
CA PRO A 83 4.52 0.94 0.65
C PRO A 83 4.66 2.47 0.69
N GLY A 84 4.14 3.18 -0.32
CA GLY A 84 4.23 4.64 -0.37
C GLY A 84 3.43 5.36 0.72
N ALA A 85 2.26 4.82 1.11
CA ALA A 85 1.47 5.40 2.18
C ALA A 85 2.11 5.13 3.56
N LEU A 86 2.59 3.91 3.78
CA LEU A 86 3.34 3.56 5.00
C LEU A 86 4.64 4.38 5.11
N ALA A 87 5.34 4.63 3.99
CA ALA A 87 6.61 5.35 3.98
C ALA A 87 6.47 6.85 4.28
N ALA A 88 5.26 7.42 4.17
CA ALA A 88 5.05 8.86 4.25
C ALA A 88 5.54 9.48 5.57
N HIS A 89 5.43 8.74 6.68
CA HIS A 89 5.88 9.18 8.00
C HIS A 89 6.77 8.17 8.73
N SER A 90 7.22 7.09 8.08
CA SER A 90 7.98 6.01 8.73
C SER A 90 9.46 6.30 8.99
N GLY A 91 9.92 7.54 8.77
CA GLY A 91 11.32 7.92 8.95
C GLY A 91 12.26 7.13 8.03
N GLN A 92 13.17 6.36 8.63
CA GLN A 92 14.20 5.58 7.92
C GLN A 92 13.85 4.08 7.76
N LEU A 93 12.63 3.66 8.09
CA LEU A 93 12.23 2.26 7.90
C LEU A 93 12.29 1.85 6.42
N LEU A 94 12.93 0.72 6.17
CA LEU A 94 12.86 0.07 4.87
C LEU A 94 11.51 -0.63 4.74
N ILE A 95 10.74 -0.26 3.72
CA ILE A 95 9.43 -0.86 3.43
C ILE A 95 9.51 -1.68 2.15
N ILE A 96 9.23 -2.97 2.27
CA ILE A 96 9.15 -3.94 1.16
C ILE A 96 7.74 -3.92 0.59
N ASP A 97 7.65 -3.67 -0.71
CA ASP A 97 6.40 -3.75 -1.46
C ASP A 97 6.08 -5.19 -1.84
N VAL A 98 5.09 -5.79 -1.19
CA VAL A 98 4.71 -7.18 -1.49
C VAL A 98 4.03 -7.35 -2.84
N LEU A 99 3.62 -6.24 -3.49
CA LEU A 99 2.95 -6.24 -4.80
C LEU A 99 3.90 -5.90 -5.96
N GLY A 100 5.22 -5.83 -5.69
CA GLY A 100 6.25 -5.74 -6.72
C GLY A 100 6.19 -4.49 -7.61
N ARG A 101 5.58 -3.39 -7.14
CA ARG A 101 5.56 -2.12 -7.89
C ARG A 101 6.86 -1.34 -7.69
N THR A 102 7.51 -1.50 -6.54
CA THR A 102 8.77 -0.84 -6.21
C THR A 102 9.90 -1.79 -5.81
N ASP A 103 9.65 -3.10 -5.79
CA ASP A 103 10.67 -4.10 -5.50
C ASP A 103 11.13 -4.77 -6.80
N ASP A 104 12.40 -4.54 -7.19
CA ASP A 104 12.95 -5.00 -8.47
C ASP A 104 12.97 -6.52 -8.62
N HIS A 105 13.18 -7.26 -7.51
CA HIS A 105 13.16 -8.72 -7.52
C HIS A 105 11.75 -9.20 -7.83
N ILE A 106 10.76 -8.73 -7.06
CA ILE A 106 9.37 -9.14 -7.26
C ILE A 106 8.86 -8.68 -8.63
N ALA A 107 9.24 -7.49 -9.10
CA ALA A 107 8.84 -6.97 -10.40
C ALA A 107 9.31 -7.84 -11.59
N ARG A 108 10.45 -8.54 -11.45
CA ARG A 108 11.08 -9.33 -12.53
C ARG A 108 10.89 -10.83 -12.39
N GLU A 109 10.97 -11.33 -11.16
CA GLU A 109 11.04 -12.76 -10.85
C GLU A 109 9.77 -13.26 -10.15
N GLY A 110 8.92 -12.34 -9.68
CA GLY A 110 7.68 -12.67 -9.00
C GLY A 110 6.64 -13.34 -9.89
N ARG A 111 5.66 -13.96 -9.25
CA ARG A 111 4.51 -14.55 -9.92
C ARG A 111 3.55 -13.43 -10.33
N HIS A 112 3.29 -13.35 -11.64
CA HIS A 112 2.39 -12.36 -12.23
C HIS A 112 0.95 -12.89 -12.32
N GLU A 113 0.03 -12.28 -11.56
CA GLU A 113 -1.40 -12.58 -11.62
C GLU A 113 -2.23 -11.30 -11.54
N GLY A 114 -3.23 -11.16 -12.41
CA GLY A 114 -4.16 -10.03 -12.38
C GLY A 114 -3.50 -8.65 -12.54
N GLY A 115 -2.33 -8.57 -13.17
CA GLY A 115 -1.57 -7.31 -13.33
C GLY A 115 -0.73 -6.91 -12.12
N VAL A 116 -0.57 -7.81 -11.14
CA VAL A 116 0.29 -7.63 -9.97
C VAL A 116 1.36 -8.71 -9.96
N SER A 117 2.57 -8.39 -9.48
CA SER A 117 3.63 -9.37 -9.24
C SER A 117 3.80 -9.60 -7.75
N THR A 118 3.88 -10.86 -7.33
CA THR A 118 4.05 -11.23 -5.91
C THR A 118 5.08 -12.33 -5.77
N ASP A 119 5.88 -12.27 -4.71
CA ASP A 119 6.79 -13.35 -4.32
C ASP A 119 6.85 -13.41 -2.79
N TYR A 120 5.85 -14.06 -2.19
CA TYR A 120 5.76 -14.15 -0.74
C TYR A 120 6.86 -15.01 -0.13
N ASP A 121 7.43 -15.96 -0.87
CA ASP A 121 8.59 -16.74 -0.38
C ASP A 121 9.82 -15.81 -0.25
N TYR A 122 10.10 -15.01 -1.27
CA TYR A 122 11.13 -13.98 -1.20
C TYR A 122 10.87 -12.99 -0.06
N VAL A 123 9.64 -12.50 0.12
CA VAL A 123 9.32 -11.56 1.21
C VAL A 123 9.55 -12.22 2.58
N VAL A 124 8.95 -13.39 2.81
CA VAL A 124 8.89 -14.07 4.11
C VAL A 124 10.24 -14.69 4.48
N ASN A 125 10.90 -15.37 3.54
CA ASN A 125 12.13 -16.14 3.76
C ASN A 125 13.40 -15.41 3.30
N GLY A 126 13.34 -14.60 2.24
CA GLY A 126 14.48 -13.86 1.73
C GLY A 126 14.70 -12.53 2.45
N ARG A 127 13.70 -11.66 2.46
CA ARG A 127 13.74 -10.32 3.06
C ARG A 127 13.48 -10.33 4.56
N ARG A 128 12.71 -11.33 5.03
CA ARG A 128 12.44 -11.60 6.45
C ARG A 128 12.10 -10.33 7.24
N PRO A 129 11.06 -9.58 6.85
CA PRO A 129 10.70 -8.35 7.53
C PRO A 129 10.48 -8.58 9.02
N THR A 130 10.86 -7.62 9.85
CA THR A 130 10.59 -7.59 11.28
C THR A 130 9.09 -7.59 11.53
N VAL A 131 8.34 -6.83 10.72
CA VAL A 131 6.88 -6.71 10.78
C VAL A 131 6.28 -6.72 9.36
N ALA A 132 5.21 -7.48 9.15
CA ALA A 132 4.34 -7.33 8.00
C ALA A 132 3.05 -6.59 8.39
N VAL A 133 2.66 -5.61 7.58
CA VAL A 133 1.37 -4.93 7.69
C VAL A 133 0.41 -5.61 6.69
N PRO A 134 -0.64 -6.29 7.17
CA PRO A 134 -1.57 -7.00 6.31
C PRO A 134 -2.44 -6.03 5.51
N GLY A 135 -2.49 -6.25 4.20
CA GLY A 135 -3.38 -5.54 3.29
C GLY A 135 -3.00 -4.08 3.03
N ASP A 136 -3.83 -3.43 2.23
CA ASP A 136 -3.69 -2.05 1.74
C ASP A 136 -4.71 -1.09 2.38
N ARG A 137 -5.42 -1.56 3.39
CA ARG A 137 -6.36 -0.75 4.17
C ARG A 137 -5.67 -0.24 5.41
N GLY A 138 -6.07 0.94 5.87
CA GLY A 138 -5.58 1.51 7.12
C GLY A 138 -6.15 0.77 8.32
N TYR A 139 -7.07 1.41 9.04
CA TYR A 139 -7.67 0.80 10.22
C TYR A 139 -8.76 -0.22 9.87
N ALA A 140 -8.94 -1.16 10.80
CA ALA A 140 -10.06 -2.08 10.81
C ALA A 140 -11.11 -1.66 11.86
N ASP A 141 -12.38 -1.93 11.58
CA ASP A 141 -13.49 -1.64 12.51
C ASP A 141 -13.61 -2.66 13.66
N ARG A 142 -12.83 -3.75 13.58
CA ARG A 142 -12.82 -4.82 14.57
C ARG A 142 -11.44 -5.45 14.68
N GLN A 143 -11.17 -6.06 15.83
CA GLN A 143 -9.96 -6.84 16.05
C GLN A 143 -9.91 -8.01 15.05
N HIS A 144 -8.79 -8.15 14.34
CA HIS A 144 -8.57 -9.24 13.38
C HIS A 144 -7.44 -10.14 13.86
N CYS A 145 -7.81 -11.36 14.28
CA CYS A 145 -6.89 -12.33 14.87
C CYS A 145 -6.50 -13.47 13.93
N ALA A 146 -6.92 -13.41 12.66
CA ALA A 146 -6.44 -14.34 11.67
C ALA A 146 -5.13 -13.82 11.06
N ILE A 147 -4.23 -14.76 10.78
CA ILE A 147 -3.00 -14.51 10.03
C ILE A 147 -3.21 -14.96 8.59
N ASP A 148 -2.70 -14.18 7.64
CA ASP A 148 -2.64 -14.61 6.26
C ASP A 148 -1.78 -15.89 6.16
N PRO A 149 -2.27 -16.97 5.52
CA PRO A 149 -1.55 -18.24 5.39
C PRO A 149 -0.12 -18.11 4.89
N VAL A 150 0.21 -17.10 4.08
CA VAL A 150 1.58 -16.91 3.57
C VAL A 150 2.58 -16.55 4.67
N TYR A 151 2.12 -15.97 5.77
CA TYR A 151 2.94 -15.60 6.94
C TYR A 151 2.84 -16.62 8.09
N ALA A 152 1.91 -17.57 8.00
CA ALA A 152 1.64 -18.52 9.07
C ALA A 152 2.87 -19.37 9.42
N GLY A 153 3.10 -19.58 10.72
CA GLY A 153 4.21 -20.37 11.25
C GLY A 153 5.54 -19.63 11.38
N GLN A 154 5.73 -18.52 10.66
CA GLN A 154 6.94 -17.68 10.78
C GLN A 154 6.67 -16.32 11.44
N TYR A 155 5.41 -15.92 11.45
CA TYR A 155 4.94 -14.68 12.04
C TYR A 155 3.77 -14.96 12.97
N GLU A 156 3.56 -14.06 13.91
CA GLU A 156 2.44 -14.10 14.84
C GLU A 156 1.50 -12.93 14.59
N VAL A 157 0.23 -13.05 14.95
CA VAL A 157 -0.72 -11.93 14.88
C VAL A 157 -0.59 -11.07 16.14
N ALA A 158 -0.37 -9.77 15.97
CA ALA A 158 -0.43 -8.80 17.03
C ALA A 158 -1.45 -7.71 16.69
N THR A 159 -2.41 -7.50 17.60
CA THR A 159 -3.47 -6.52 17.39
C THR A 159 -3.36 -5.36 18.36
N PHE A 160 -3.58 -4.16 17.85
CA PHE A 160 -3.51 -2.92 18.60
C PHE A 160 -4.80 -2.13 18.39
N ARG A 161 -5.34 -1.59 19.47
CA ARG A 161 -6.47 -0.66 19.41
C ARG A 161 -5.95 0.76 19.34
N ARG A 162 -6.48 1.55 18.40
CA ARG A 162 -6.19 2.98 18.33
C ARG A 162 -6.90 3.72 19.47
N VAL A 163 -6.12 4.38 20.32
CA VAL A 163 -6.60 5.04 21.54
C VAL A 163 -7.66 6.10 21.20
N GLY A 164 -8.73 6.13 22.01
CA GLY A 164 -9.84 7.06 21.82
C GLY A 164 -10.79 6.72 20.66
N THR A 165 -10.63 5.58 19.99
CA THR A 165 -11.46 5.20 18.83
C THR A 165 -11.91 3.72 18.89
N PRO A 166 -12.88 3.31 18.05
CA PRO A 166 -13.23 1.90 17.88
C PRO A 166 -12.29 1.15 16.91
N TYR A 167 -11.29 1.83 16.35
CA TYR A 167 -10.46 1.32 15.27
C TYR A 167 -9.28 0.45 15.75
N TRP A 168 -8.87 -0.46 14.88
CA TRP A 168 -7.86 -1.48 15.14
C TRP A 168 -6.78 -1.49 14.07
N VAL A 169 -5.59 -1.93 14.47
CA VAL A 169 -4.46 -2.25 13.59
C VAL A 169 -4.03 -3.68 13.91
N ALA A 170 -3.88 -4.51 12.87
CA ALA A 170 -3.20 -5.79 12.99
C ALA A 170 -1.85 -5.67 12.31
N VAL A 171 -0.82 -6.23 12.94
CA VAL A 171 0.51 -6.39 12.34
C VAL A 171 0.99 -7.79 12.61
N TYR A 172 1.86 -8.30 11.74
CA TYR A 172 2.44 -9.61 11.87
C TYR A 172 3.94 -9.45 12.17
N PRO A 173 4.35 -9.38 13.45
CA PRO A 173 5.76 -9.45 13.80
C PRO A 173 6.30 -10.87 13.61
N ARG A 174 7.60 -10.96 13.30
CA ARG A 174 8.27 -12.25 13.16
C ARG A 174 8.24 -13.02 14.48
N ALA A 175 7.92 -14.31 14.44
CA ALA A 175 7.62 -15.10 15.64
C ALA A 175 8.76 -15.05 16.68
N GLU A 176 10.02 -15.17 16.24
CA GLU A 176 11.19 -15.09 17.14
C GLU A 176 11.37 -13.73 17.85
N GLN A 177 10.73 -12.67 17.34
CA GLN A 177 10.84 -11.29 17.84
C GLN A 177 9.49 -10.73 18.32
N ALA A 178 8.40 -11.50 18.22
CA ALA A 178 7.04 -11.01 18.39
C ALA A 178 6.84 -10.33 19.75
N LYS A 179 7.30 -10.97 20.83
CA LYS A 179 7.17 -10.42 22.18
C LYS A 179 7.88 -9.07 22.37
N SER A 180 9.11 -8.92 21.85
CA SER A 180 9.85 -7.67 21.97
C SER A 180 9.27 -6.59 21.08
N VAL A 181 8.92 -6.93 19.83
CA VAL A 181 8.30 -5.99 18.89
C VAL A 181 6.96 -5.48 19.42
N VAL A 182 6.11 -6.36 19.96
CA VAL A 182 4.83 -5.94 20.57
C VAL A 182 5.07 -5.00 21.75
N ALA A 183 6.02 -5.32 22.62
CA ALA A 183 6.34 -4.48 23.77
C ALA A 183 6.89 -3.11 23.36
N ASP A 184 7.66 -3.03 22.28
CA ASP A 184 8.17 -1.77 21.74
C ASP A 184 7.04 -0.94 21.11
N LEU A 185 6.22 -1.57 20.27
CA LEU A 185 5.07 -0.94 19.63
C LEU A 185 4.01 -0.42 20.63
N ASP A 186 3.82 -1.13 21.76
CA ASP A 186 2.89 -0.74 22.82
C ASP A 186 3.38 0.44 23.67
N LYS A 187 4.64 0.88 23.51
CA LYS A 187 5.12 2.13 24.15
C LYS A 187 4.45 3.37 23.55
N GLY A 188 3.91 3.27 22.33
CA GLY A 188 3.24 4.37 21.64
C GLY A 188 2.02 4.90 22.38
N PRO A 189 1.76 6.22 22.38
CA PRO A 189 0.57 6.78 23.02
C PRO A 189 -0.72 6.46 22.24
N ASP A 190 -0.61 6.24 20.93
CA ASP A 190 -1.76 6.21 20.01
C ASP A 190 -2.32 4.79 19.78
N PHE A 191 -1.52 3.76 20.03
CA PHE A 191 -1.88 2.36 19.80
C PHE A 191 -1.57 1.53 21.04
N ARG A 192 -2.55 0.76 21.50
CA ARG A 192 -2.43 -0.13 22.66
C ARG A 192 -2.60 -1.58 22.27
N TYR A 193 -1.68 -2.42 22.68
CA TYR A 193 -1.75 -3.85 22.44
C TYR A 193 -2.97 -4.46 23.13
N VAL A 194 -3.67 -5.31 22.41
CA VAL A 194 -4.76 -6.12 22.92
C VAL A 194 -4.51 -7.54 22.42
N PRO A 195 -4.38 -8.54 23.32
CA PRO A 195 -4.18 -9.91 22.89
C PRO A 195 -5.42 -10.45 22.16
N CYS A 196 -5.19 -11.38 21.24
CA CYS A 196 -6.27 -12.12 20.62
C CYS A 196 -6.94 -13.06 21.64
N PRO A 197 -8.29 -13.18 21.61
CA PRO A 197 -9.00 -14.11 22.46
C PRO A 197 -8.61 -15.56 22.13
N SER A 198 -8.41 -16.37 23.17
CA SER A 198 -8.14 -17.81 23.11
C SER A 198 -9.38 -18.63 22.79
#